data_AF-A0A323THH0-F1
#
_entry.id   AF-A0A323THH0-F1
#
_cell.length_a   1.000
_cell.length_b   1.000
_cell.length_c   1.000
_cell.angle_alpha   90.00
_cell.angle_beta   90.00
_cell.angle_gamma   90.00
#
_symmetry.space_group_name_H-M   'P 1'
#
loop_
_entity.id
_entity.type
_entity.pdbx_description
1 polymer ?
#
loop_
_entity_poly.entity_id
_entity_poly.type
_entity_poly.pdbx_seq_one_letter_code
_entity_poly.pdbx_strand_id
1 'polypeptide(L)'
;MKKKLVVGIVTIFFFTVVAGIYVYGIEDELEKHAKKEAITLISDLHELDEDLIRVDSTSLEKEYGSYAISLIDQHLDDEYQVAVILNEEQTDIDFTIDVTGTFDKYGLAYCH
;
A
#
# COMPACT_ATOMS: atom_id res chain seq x y z
N MET A 1 2.81 47.61 14.12
CA MET A 1 2.82 46.30 14.81
C MET A 1 1.91 45.26 14.14
N LYS A 2 0.66 45.59 13.78
CA LYS A 2 -0.30 44.65 13.16
C LYS A 2 0.22 43.90 11.90
N LYS A 3 0.98 44.58 11.01
CA LYS A 3 1.53 43.95 9.79
C LYS A 3 2.57 42.84 10.06
N LYS A 4 3.39 42.96 11.11
CA LYS A 4 4.39 41.93 11.47
C LYS A 4 3.73 40.68 12.04
N LEU A 5 2.60 40.85 12.73
CA LEU A 5 1.83 39.77 13.33
C LEU A 5 1.08 38.95 12.26
N VAL A 6 0.55 39.62 11.23
CA VAL A 6 -0.08 38.96 10.08
C VAL A 6 0.94 38.13 9.28
N VAL A 7 2.14 38.68 9.02
CA VAL A 7 3.19 37.94 8.30
C VAL A 7 3.61 36.68 9.06
N GLY A 8 3.80 36.76 10.38
CA GLY A 8 4.14 35.59 11.19
C GLY A 8 3.08 34.47 11.14
N ILE A 9 1.80 34.84 11.19
CA ILE A 9 0.69 33.86 11.10
C ILE A 9 0.67 33.17 9.72
N VAL A 10 0.85 33.93 8.64
CA VAL A 10 0.88 33.38 7.28
C VAL A 10 2.06 32.43 7.11
N THR A 11 3.25 32.77 7.62
CA THR A 11 4.42 31.90 7.56
C THR A 11 4.19 30.60 8.33
N ILE A 12 3.67 30.67 9.56
CA ILE A 12 3.38 29.46 10.36
C ILE A 12 2.37 28.58 9.65
N PHE A 13 1.28 29.17 9.12
CA PHE A 13 0.26 28.43 8.39
C PHE A 13 0.83 27.74 7.14
N PHE A 14 1.72 28.41 6.41
CA PHE A 14 2.37 27.82 5.24
C PHE A 14 3.24 26.62 5.62
N PHE A 15 4.01 26.71 6.71
CA PHE A 15 4.82 25.59 7.19
C PHE A 15 3.97 24.41 7.68
N THR A 16 2.83 24.63 8.34
CA THR A 16 1.93 23.54 8.73
C THR A 16 1.30 22.85 7.54
N VAL A 17 0.92 23.61 6.49
CA VAL A 17 0.37 23.01 5.26
C VAL A 17 1.43 22.16 4.55
N VAL A 18 2.66 22.67 4.42
CA VAL A 18 3.76 21.91 3.78
C VAL A 18 4.12 20.66 4.58
N ALA A 19 4.19 20.76 5.91
CA ALA A 19 4.46 19.59 6.76
C ALA A 19 3.34 18.54 6.67
N GLY A 20 2.07 18.97 6.62
CA GLY A 20 0.94 18.07 6.41
C GLY A 20 1.05 17.30 5.09
N ILE A 21 1.36 17.99 3.99
CA ILE A 21 1.52 17.33 2.68
C ILE A 21 2.66 16.30 2.71
N TYR A 22 3.76 16.59 3.40
CA TYR A 22 4.91 15.69 3.48
C TYR A 22 4.63 14.42 4.29
N VAL A 23 3.84 14.54 5.37
CA VAL A 23 3.48 13.40 6.22
C VAL A 23 2.48 12.47 5.51
N TYR A 24 1.49 13.03 4.80
CA TYR A 24 0.48 12.23 4.11
C TYR A 24 0.92 11.73 2.72
N GLY A 25 1.89 12.38 2.08
CA GLY A 25 2.32 12.03 0.71
C GLY A 25 3.24 10.82 0.59
N ILE A 26 4.01 10.50 1.64
CA ILE A 26 4.96 9.37 1.62
C ILE A 26 4.25 8.03 1.81
N GLU A 27 3.20 8.00 2.64
CA GLU A 27 2.39 6.79 2.88
C GLU A 27 1.71 6.30 1.58
N ASP A 28 1.43 7.22 0.64
CA ASP A 28 0.78 6.93 -0.66
C ASP A 28 1.73 6.31 -1.70
N GLU A 29 3.03 6.65 -1.72
CA GLU A 29 3.96 6.12 -2.74
C GLU A 29 4.33 4.66 -2.47
N LEU A 30 4.56 4.29 -1.20
CA LEU A 30 4.89 2.91 -0.85
C LEU A 30 3.69 1.98 -1.04
N GLU A 31 2.48 2.44 -0.68
CA GLU A 31 1.25 1.68 -0.92
C GLU A 31 1.00 1.48 -2.42
N LYS A 32 1.24 2.50 -3.26
CA LYS A 32 1.17 2.36 -4.73
C LYS A 32 2.17 1.34 -5.25
N HIS A 33 3.41 1.39 -4.76
CA HIS A 33 4.44 0.44 -5.15
C HIS A 33 4.03 -0.99 -4.77
N ALA A 34 3.52 -1.19 -3.55
CA ALA A 34 3.05 -2.47 -3.06
C ALA A 34 1.89 -3.03 -3.91
N LYS A 35 0.91 -2.20 -4.27
CA LYS A 35 -0.19 -2.58 -5.17
C LYS A 35 0.31 -3.01 -6.54
N LYS A 36 1.29 -2.29 -7.08
CA LYS A 36 1.87 -2.63 -8.39
C LYS A 36 2.59 -3.96 -8.35
N GLU A 37 3.45 -4.18 -7.35
CA GLU A 37 4.17 -5.46 -7.17
C GLU A 37 3.20 -6.63 -6.98
N ALA A 38 2.10 -6.43 -6.25
CA ALA A 38 1.08 -7.45 -6.08
C ALA A 38 0.36 -7.79 -7.41
N ILE A 39 0.01 -6.79 -8.21
CA ILE A 39 -0.60 -7.00 -9.53
C ILE A 39 0.36 -7.75 -10.46
N THR A 40 1.61 -7.29 -10.55
CA THR A 40 2.63 -7.91 -11.42
C THR A 40 2.89 -9.35 -10.99
N LEU A 41 2.97 -9.64 -9.68
CA LEU A 41 3.13 -11.02 -9.20
C LEU A 41 1.98 -11.93 -9.65
N ILE A 42 0.73 -11.53 -9.45
CA ILE A 42 -0.43 -12.35 -9.82
C ILE A 42 -0.56 -12.47 -11.34
N SER A 43 -0.31 -11.38 -12.07
CA SER A 43 -0.26 -11.39 -13.53
C SER A 43 0.75 -12.41 -14.06
N ASP A 44 1.97 -12.41 -13.52
CA ASP A 44 3.04 -13.33 -13.91
C ASP A 44 2.73 -14.78 -13.51
N LEU A 45 2.22 -15.02 -12.30
CA LEU A 45 1.94 -16.38 -11.79
C LEU A 45 0.74 -17.05 -12.48
N HIS A 46 -0.27 -16.27 -12.86
CA HIS A 46 -1.52 -16.77 -13.42
C HIS A 46 -1.68 -16.47 -14.92
N GLU A 47 -0.66 -15.91 -15.56
CA GLU A 47 -0.66 -15.51 -16.99
C GLU A 47 -1.86 -14.59 -17.34
N LEU A 48 -2.19 -13.67 -16.43
CA LEU A 48 -3.29 -12.71 -16.57
C LEU A 48 -2.78 -11.37 -17.11
N ASP A 49 -3.63 -10.62 -17.78
CA ASP A 49 -3.34 -9.23 -18.18
C ASP A 49 -3.44 -8.31 -16.96
N GLU A 50 -2.38 -7.54 -16.67
CA GLU A 50 -2.34 -6.59 -15.55
C GLU A 50 -3.52 -5.59 -15.60
N ASP A 51 -3.94 -5.18 -16.80
CA ASP A 51 -5.04 -4.21 -16.99
C ASP A 51 -6.41 -4.77 -16.54
N LEU A 52 -6.51 -6.09 -16.40
CA LEU A 52 -7.73 -6.81 -16.03
C LEU A 52 -7.79 -7.13 -14.54
N ILE A 53 -6.71 -6.92 -13.79
CA ILE A 53 -6.64 -7.12 -12.34
C ILE A 53 -6.98 -5.81 -11.63
N ARG A 54 -7.90 -5.83 -10.65
CA ARG A 54 -8.19 -4.68 -9.79
C ARG A 54 -7.83 -4.95 -8.35
N VAL A 55 -7.29 -3.94 -7.70
CA VAL A 55 -7.20 -3.92 -6.24
C VAL A 55 -8.60 -3.71 -5.65
N ASP A 56 -9.09 -4.69 -4.91
CA ASP A 56 -10.34 -4.58 -4.16
C ASP A 56 -10.11 -3.91 -2.80
N SER A 57 -9.09 -4.37 -2.08
CA SER A 57 -8.73 -3.81 -0.78
C SER A 57 -7.23 -3.83 -0.50
N THR A 58 -6.80 -2.95 0.39
CA THR A 58 -5.42 -2.84 0.87
C THR A 58 -5.44 -2.49 2.34
N SER A 59 -4.70 -3.23 3.16
CA SER A 59 -4.58 -3.01 4.60
C SER A 59 -3.11 -3.04 4.99
N LEU A 60 -2.65 -2.01 5.70
CA LEU A 60 -1.31 -1.92 6.24
C LEU A 60 -1.30 -2.39 7.70
N GLU A 61 -0.49 -3.39 8.00
CA GLU A 61 -0.15 -3.79 9.37
C GLU A 61 1.21 -3.22 9.76
N LYS A 62 1.17 -2.08 10.48
CA LYS A 62 2.38 -1.30 10.82
C LYS A 62 3.30 -2.03 11.79
N GLU A 63 2.76 -2.91 12.65
CA GLU A 63 3.57 -3.67 13.61
C GLU A 63 4.52 -4.63 12.88
N TYR A 64 4.05 -5.25 11.80
CA TYR A 64 4.80 -6.25 11.03
C TYR A 64 5.40 -5.71 9.73
N GLY A 65 5.15 -4.43 9.41
CA GLY A 65 5.66 -3.80 8.19
C GLY A 65 5.15 -4.49 6.94
N SER A 66 3.84 -4.74 6.85
CA SER A 66 3.27 -5.49 5.73
C SER A 66 1.97 -4.90 5.20
N TYR A 67 1.79 -4.98 3.89
CA TYR A 67 0.50 -4.75 3.23
C TYR A 67 -0.14 -6.09 2.91
N ALA A 68 -1.42 -6.24 3.28
CA ALA A 68 -2.31 -7.26 2.76
C ALA A 68 -3.14 -6.64 1.63
N ILE A 69 -3.06 -7.22 0.43
CA ILE A 69 -3.68 -6.69 -0.79
C ILE A 69 -4.58 -7.76 -1.39
N SER A 70 -5.87 -7.45 -1.52
CA SER A 70 -6.84 -8.30 -2.24
C SER A 70 -6.98 -7.79 -3.66
N LEU A 71 -6.91 -8.70 -4.62
CA LEU A 71 -7.01 -8.45 -6.06
C LEU A 71 -8.16 -9.26 -6.64
N ILE A 72 -8.87 -8.72 -7.63
CA ILE A 72 -9.95 -9.40 -8.35
C ILE A 72 -9.63 -9.39 -9.85
N ASP A 73 -9.71 -10.55 -10.49
CA ASP A 73 -9.75 -10.65 -11.96
C ASP A 73 -11.14 -10.25 -12.48
N GLN A 74 -11.20 -9.19 -13.28
CA GLN A 74 -12.43 -8.69 -13.86
C GLN A 74 -13.09 -9.66 -14.86
N HIS A 75 -12.37 -10.63 -15.41
CA HIS A 75 -12.91 -11.59 -16.37
C HIS A 75 -13.55 -12.81 -15.71
N LEU A 76 -12.85 -13.42 -14.76
CA LEU A 76 -13.25 -14.66 -14.14
C LEU A 76 -13.95 -14.48 -12.78
N ASP A 77 -13.92 -13.26 -12.22
CA ASP A 77 -14.39 -12.94 -10.86
C ASP A 77 -13.64 -13.75 -9.78
N ASP A 78 -12.41 -14.15 -10.09
CA ASP A 78 -11.50 -14.84 -9.18
C ASP A 78 -10.81 -13.84 -8.26
N GLU A 79 -10.72 -14.19 -6.97
CA GLU A 79 -10.10 -13.36 -5.93
C GLU A 79 -8.72 -13.91 -5.56
N TYR A 80 -7.73 -13.02 -5.52
CA TYR A 80 -6.35 -13.30 -5.13
C TYR A 80 -5.98 -12.48 -3.91
N GLN A 81 -5.10 -13.04 -3.08
CA GLN A 81 -4.63 -12.41 -1.86
C GLN A 81 -3.11 -12.38 -1.87
N VAL A 82 -2.53 -11.21 -1.65
CA VAL A 82 -1.09 -10.98 -1.70
C VAL A 82 -0.62 -10.31 -0.42
N ALA A 83 0.47 -10.81 0.15
CA ALA A 83 1.19 -10.18 1.23
C ALA A 83 2.45 -9.51 0.68
N VAL A 84 2.56 -8.19 0.84
CA VAL A 84 3.76 -7.41 0.50
C VAL A 84 4.45 -7.03 1.79
N ILE A 85 5.66 -7.52 2.00
CA ILE A 85 6.44 -7.31 3.22
C ILE A 85 7.51 -6.27 2.94
N LEU A 86 7.58 -5.30 3.85
CA LEU A 86 8.52 -4.19 3.78
C LEU A 86 9.81 -4.55 4.51
N ASN A 87 10.87 -3.82 4.19
CA ASN A 87 12.12 -3.91 4.94
C ASN A 87 11.97 -3.44 6.40
N GLU A 88 12.98 -3.68 7.23
CA GLU A 88 12.96 -3.31 8.66
C GLU A 88 12.68 -1.81 8.91
N GLU A 89 13.07 -0.95 7.97
CA GLU A 89 12.88 0.50 8.04
C GLU A 89 11.49 0.96 7.52
N GLN A 90 10.71 0.04 6.94
CA GLN A 90 9.43 0.29 6.27
C GLN A 90 9.51 1.37 5.18
N THR A 91 10.64 1.41 4.47
CA THR A 91 10.93 2.39 3.41
C THR A 91 10.86 1.80 2.01
N ASP A 92 10.96 0.47 1.90
CA ASP A 92 10.95 -0.24 0.62
C ASP A 92 10.32 -1.64 0.78
N ILE A 93 9.98 -2.26 -0.35
CA ILE A 93 9.45 -3.63 -0.42
C ILE A 93 10.62 -4.61 -0.40
N ASP A 94 10.60 -5.56 0.52
CA ASP A 94 11.61 -6.62 0.61
C ASP A 94 11.13 -7.89 -0.12
N PHE A 95 9.86 -8.28 0.05
CA PHE A 95 9.29 -9.45 -0.60
C PHE A 95 7.78 -9.36 -0.83
N THR A 96 7.30 -9.98 -1.91
CA THR A 96 5.88 -10.10 -2.25
C THR A 96 5.51 -11.56 -2.41
N ILE A 97 4.42 -11.99 -1.79
CA ILE A 97 4.04 -13.41 -1.70
C ILE A 97 2.56 -13.56 -2.03
N ASP A 98 2.25 -14.44 -2.98
CA ASP A 98 0.89 -14.93 -3.21
C ASP A 98 0.48 -15.86 -2.06
N VAL A 99 -0.60 -15.49 -1.39
CA VAL A 99 -1.18 -16.16 -0.23
C VAL A 99 -2.64 -16.55 -0.50
N THR A 100 -3.03 -16.59 -1.78
CA THR A 100 -4.34 -17.01 -2.25
C THR A 100 -4.64 -18.44 -1.80
N GLY A 101 -5.77 -18.63 -1.11
CA GLY A 101 -6.21 -19.93 -0.60
C GLY A 101 -5.39 -20.46 0.59
N THR A 102 -4.35 -19.74 1.02
CA THR A 102 -3.45 -20.16 2.10
C THR A 102 -3.91 -19.68 3.48
N PHE A 103 -4.88 -18.77 3.53
CA PHE A 103 -5.47 -18.28 4.76
C PHE A 103 -6.58 -19.20 5.27
N ASP A 104 -6.47 -19.62 6.53
CA ASP A 104 -7.61 -20.22 7.23
C ASP A 104 -8.63 -19.14 7.64
N LYS A 105 -9.76 -19.57 8.22
CA LYS A 105 -10.83 -18.69 8.72
C LYS A 105 -10.41 -17.67 9.80
N TYR A 106 -9.14 -17.68 10.22
CA TYR A 106 -8.55 -16.74 11.17
C TYR A 106 -7.51 -15.82 10.53
N GLY A 107 -7.30 -15.89 9.21
CA GLY A 107 -6.40 -14.97 8.49
C GLY A 107 -4.91 -15.30 8.64
N LEU A 108 -4.56 -16.55 8.97
CA LEU A 108 -3.17 -16.99 9.06
C LEU A 108 -2.78 -17.80 7.80
N ALA A 109 -1.72 -17.37 7.10
CA ALA A 109 -1.19 -18.07 5.94
C ALA A 109 -0.33 -19.27 6.36
N TYR A 110 -0.62 -20.46 5.84
CA TYR A 110 0.24 -21.65 5.95
C TYR A 110 1.35 -21.62 4.88
N CYS A 111 2.53 -21.11 5.22
CA CYS A 111 3.72 -21.39 4.39
C CYS A 111 4.09 -22.86 4.54
N HIS A 112 4.20 -23.60 3.43
CA HIS A 112 4.87 -24.90 3.40
C HIS A 112 6.36 -24.70 3.06
#